data_AF-A0A7C5CQ20-F1
#
_entry.id   AF-A0A7C5CQ20-F1
#
_cell.length_a   1.000
_cell.length_b   1.000
_cell.length_c   1.000
_cell.angle_alpha   90.00
_cell.angle_beta   90.00
_cell.angle_gamma   90.00
#
_symmetry.space_group_name_H-M   'P 1'
#
loop_
_entity.id
_entity.type
_entity.pdbx_description
1 polymer ?
#
loop_
_entity_poly.entity_id
_entity_poly.type
_entity_poly.pdbx_seq_one_letter_code
_entity_poly.pdbx_strand_id
1 'polypeptide(L)'
;MKQVDKESHTNQTDQTSNKKAVVLLSGGMDSATVLALAHAQGYECYALSFCYGQRHAAELQAAQHLAARYAQRHEIIDLDLSRFGGSALTDQTLSVPENPSSGIPITYVPARNTIFLSVALGWAEVLQASAIFIGVTAVDYSGYPDCRPAFIQAFEQMSNVATKAGLAGQGFTIHTPLIDLGKAEIIRKGIELGLDYHE
;
A
#
# COMPACT_ATOMS: atom_id res chain seq x y z
N MET A 1 6.81 48.44 -46.94
CA MET A 1 6.02 47.24 -46.62
C MET A 1 6.75 46.55 -45.47
N LYS A 2 6.32 46.81 -44.21
CA LYS A 2 6.99 46.32 -43.00
C LYS A 2 6.37 44.98 -42.60
N GLN A 3 7.21 43.95 -42.45
CA GLN A 3 6.85 42.68 -41.82
C GLN A 3 6.49 42.93 -40.35
N VAL A 4 5.37 42.35 -39.93
CA VAL A 4 4.92 42.32 -38.53
C VAL A 4 5.17 40.91 -38.04
N ASP A 5 6.15 40.77 -37.17
CA ASP A 5 6.44 39.54 -36.44
C ASP A 5 5.28 39.27 -35.46
N LYS A 6 4.61 38.14 -35.65
CA LYS A 6 3.68 37.57 -34.67
C LYS A 6 4.47 36.64 -33.76
N GLU A 7 4.90 37.15 -32.62
CA GLU A 7 5.32 36.31 -31.50
C GLU A 7 4.10 35.57 -30.94
N SER A 8 4.01 34.28 -31.24
CA SER A 8 3.05 33.37 -30.62
C SER A 8 3.54 33.01 -29.22
N HIS A 9 2.95 33.62 -28.20
CA HIS A 9 3.09 33.17 -26.82
C HIS A 9 2.39 31.82 -26.63
N THR A 10 3.16 30.74 -26.64
CA THR A 10 2.73 29.45 -26.12
C THR A 10 2.71 29.49 -24.60
N ASN A 11 1.51 29.70 -24.02
CA ASN A 11 1.25 29.35 -22.63
C ASN A 11 1.23 27.82 -22.51
N GLN A 12 2.38 27.22 -22.24
CA GLN A 12 2.45 25.87 -21.68
C GLN A 12 2.00 25.95 -20.22
N THR A 13 0.72 25.68 -19.98
CA THR A 13 0.27 25.27 -18.65
C THR A 13 0.94 23.95 -18.34
N ASP A 14 1.85 23.97 -17.37
CA ASP A 14 2.48 22.80 -16.76
C ASP A 14 1.36 21.99 -16.08
N GLN A 15 0.70 21.12 -16.85
CA GLN A 15 -0.11 20.04 -16.29
C GLN A 15 0.87 19.06 -15.65
N THR A 16 1.28 19.36 -14.42
CA THR A 16 1.84 18.34 -13.54
C THR A 16 0.77 17.26 -13.43
N SER A 17 0.96 16.16 -14.17
CA SER A 17 0.09 14.99 -14.04
C SER A 17 0.27 14.50 -12.61
N ASN A 18 -0.66 14.85 -11.73
CA ASN A 18 -0.59 14.46 -10.33
C ASN A 18 -0.59 12.94 -10.27
N LYS A 19 0.56 12.36 -9.91
CA LYS A 19 0.71 10.91 -9.82
C LYS A 19 -0.09 10.44 -8.61
N LYS A 20 -1.24 9.83 -8.83
CA LYS A 20 -2.05 9.29 -7.72
C LYS A 20 -1.58 7.89 -7.35
N ALA A 21 -1.59 7.60 -6.05
CA ALA A 21 -1.27 6.28 -5.52
C ALA A 21 -2.28 5.84 -4.47
N VAL A 22 -2.69 4.57 -4.52
CA VAL A 22 -3.35 3.92 -3.38
C VAL A 22 -2.28 3.32 -2.48
N VAL A 23 -2.31 3.62 -1.19
CA VAL A 23 -1.34 3.12 -0.20
C VAL A 23 -2.06 2.25 0.82
N LEU A 24 -1.67 0.98 0.91
CA LEU A 24 -2.17 0.09 1.96
C LEU A 24 -1.58 0.50 3.31
N LEU A 25 -2.45 0.95 4.21
CA LEU A 25 -2.10 1.54 5.49
C LEU A 25 -2.71 0.72 6.64
N SER A 26 -1.88 0.06 7.45
CA SER A 26 -2.35 -0.64 8.65
C SER A 26 -2.26 0.21 9.92
N GLY A 27 -1.45 1.27 9.90
CA GLY A 27 -1.08 2.06 11.08
C GLY A 27 0.15 1.53 11.80
N GLY A 28 0.66 0.36 11.38
CA GLY A 28 1.97 -0.12 11.82
C GLY A 28 3.13 0.61 11.14
N MET A 29 4.30 0.53 11.79
CA MET A 29 5.57 1.16 11.40
C MET A 29 5.88 1.04 9.89
N ASP A 30 5.80 -0.18 9.34
CA ASP A 30 6.15 -0.42 7.93
C ASP A 30 5.20 0.36 7.01
N SER A 31 3.89 0.24 7.21
CA SER A 31 2.89 0.93 6.40
C SER A 31 2.94 2.46 6.53
N ALA A 32 3.28 2.97 7.71
CA ALA A 32 3.53 4.39 7.94
C ALA A 32 4.72 4.88 7.09
N THR A 33 5.80 4.11 7.09
CA THR A 33 7.01 4.39 6.29
C THR A 33 6.69 4.42 4.80
N VAL A 34 5.88 3.46 4.33
CA VAL A 34 5.44 3.41 2.93
C VAL A 34 4.63 4.64 2.54
N LEU A 35 3.69 5.08 3.38
CA LEU A 35 2.91 6.29 3.13
C LEU A 35 3.81 7.52 3.04
N ALA A 36 4.75 7.69 3.98
CA ALA A 36 5.70 8.79 3.96
C ALA A 36 6.61 8.75 2.72
N LEU A 37 7.05 7.56 2.30
CA LEU A 37 7.86 7.37 1.08
C LEU A 37 7.08 7.74 -0.19
N ALA A 38 5.84 7.26 -0.32
CA ALA A 38 4.99 7.60 -1.45
C ALA A 38 4.74 9.11 -1.53
N HIS A 39 4.43 9.73 -0.40
CA HIS A 39 4.26 11.18 -0.31
C HIS A 39 5.54 11.94 -0.71
N ALA A 40 6.70 11.54 -0.18
CA ALA A 40 7.99 12.16 -0.52
C ALA A 40 8.41 11.97 -1.99
N GLN A 41 7.93 10.92 -2.65
CA GLN A 41 8.09 10.70 -4.09
C GLN A 41 7.15 11.56 -4.96
N GLY A 42 6.34 12.41 -4.34
CA GLY A 42 5.43 13.34 -5.03
C GLY A 42 4.10 12.71 -5.44
N TYR A 43 3.72 11.57 -4.84
CA TYR A 43 2.41 10.98 -5.10
C TYR A 43 1.31 11.69 -4.31
N GLU A 44 0.19 11.92 -4.98
CA GLU A 44 -1.08 12.22 -4.35
C GLU A 44 -1.61 10.92 -3.72
N CYS A 45 -1.40 10.76 -2.41
CA CYS A 45 -1.65 9.51 -1.71
C CYS A 45 -3.12 9.35 -1.29
N TYR A 46 -3.67 8.16 -1.52
CA TYR A 46 -4.99 7.73 -1.07
C TYR A 46 -4.79 6.50 -0.17
N ALA A 47 -5.06 6.65 1.13
CA ALA A 47 -4.81 5.59 2.10
C ALA A 47 -5.97 4.60 2.16
N LEU A 48 -5.66 3.31 2.17
CA LEU A 48 -6.63 2.23 2.31
C LEU A 48 -6.27 1.34 3.50
N SER A 49 -7.16 1.25 4.47
CA SER A 49 -7.04 0.37 5.63
C SER A 49 -8.13 -0.70 5.62
N PHE A 50 -7.86 -1.80 6.32
CA PHE A 50 -8.81 -2.89 6.47
C PHE A 50 -9.07 -3.16 7.94
N CYS A 51 -10.35 -3.20 8.31
CA CYS A 51 -10.82 -3.86 9.51
C CYS A 51 -11.24 -5.27 9.11
N TYR A 52 -10.45 -6.29 9.43
CA TYR A 52 -10.67 -7.66 8.96
C TYR A 52 -10.84 -8.69 10.08
N GLY A 53 -11.19 -8.20 11.28
CA GLY A 53 -11.28 -9.01 12.50
C GLY A 53 -9.97 -9.10 13.27
N GLN A 54 -8.98 -8.22 12.98
CA GLN A 54 -7.74 -8.19 13.75
C GLN A 54 -7.97 -7.75 15.21
N ARG A 55 -7.14 -8.26 16.13
CA ARG A 55 -7.30 -8.08 17.59
C ARG A 55 -7.03 -6.65 18.10
N HIS A 56 -6.33 -5.79 17.35
CA HIS A 56 -5.82 -4.50 17.86
C HIS A 56 -6.48 -3.29 17.18
N ALA A 57 -7.40 -2.64 17.89
CA ALA A 57 -8.06 -1.41 17.41
C ALA A 57 -7.13 -0.18 17.36
N ALA A 58 -6.06 -0.17 18.16
CA ALA A 58 -5.10 0.94 18.21
C ALA A 58 -4.39 1.18 16.86
N GLU A 59 -4.14 0.13 16.08
CA GLU A 59 -3.51 0.25 14.76
C GLU A 59 -4.36 1.07 13.79
N LEU A 60 -5.69 0.89 13.80
CA LEU A 60 -6.58 1.67 12.94
C LEU A 60 -6.62 3.16 13.33
N GLN A 61 -6.51 3.47 14.62
CA GLN A 61 -6.41 4.87 15.07
C GLN A 61 -5.11 5.51 14.60
N ALA A 62 -3.98 4.80 14.72
CA ALA A 62 -2.69 5.25 14.19
C ALA A 62 -2.76 5.46 12.66
N ALA A 63 -3.43 4.56 11.93
CA ALA A 63 -3.66 4.70 10.49
C ALA A 63 -4.43 5.98 10.16
N GLN A 64 -5.49 6.30 10.91
CA GLN A 64 -6.27 7.52 10.72
C GLN A 64 -5.45 8.79 10.95
N HIS A 65 -4.64 8.83 12.01
CA HIS A 65 -3.76 9.97 12.29
C HIS A 65 -2.71 10.18 11.19
N LEU A 66 -2.06 9.09 10.75
CA LEU A 66 -1.09 9.15 9.65
C LEU A 66 -1.74 9.59 8.34
N ALA A 67 -2.91 9.04 8.00
CA ALA A 67 -3.60 9.39 6.79
C ALA A 67 -4.04 10.86 6.77
N ALA A 68 -4.47 11.41 7.91
CA ALA A 68 -4.82 12.83 8.03
C ALA A 68 -3.64 13.77 7.72
N ARG A 69 -2.39 13.30 7.89
CA ARG A 69 -1.17 14.08 7.63
C ARG A 69 -0.67 13.95 6.19
N TYR A 70 -0.80 12.78 5.57
CA TYR A 70 -0.11 12.46 4.31
C TYR A 70 -1.03 12.08 3.14
N ALA A 71 -2.30 11.76 3.39
CA ALA A 71 -3.23 11.28 2.37
C ALA A 71 -4.33 12.30 2.07
N GLN A 72 -4.77 12.35 0.81
CA GLN A 72 -5.92 13.15 0.39
C GLN A 72 -7.26 12.57 0.86
N ARG A 73 -7.29 11.26 0.99
CA ARG A 73 -8.47 10.51 1.43
C ARG A 73 -8.03 9.22 2.11
N HIS A 74 -8.74 8.86 3.16
CA HIS A 74 -8.56 7.60 3.87
C HIS A 74 -9.85 6.80 3.83
N GLU A 75 -9.79 5.58 3.30
CA GLU A 75 -10.88 4.62 3.34
C GLU A 75 -10.53 3.47 4.29
N ILE A 76 -11.51 3.08 5.10
CA ILE A 76 -11.41 1.91 5.97
C ILE A 76 -12.49 0.93 5.53
N ILE A 77 -12.07 -0.20 4.98
CA ILE A 77 -12.98 -1.24 4.50
C ILE A 77 -13.16 -2.29 5.60
N ASP A 78 -14.41 -2.53 5.97
CA ASP A 78 -14.77 -3.68 6.79
C ASP A 78 -14.81 -4.93 5.91
N LEU A 79 -13.94 -5.88 6.20
CA LEU A 79 -13.77 -7.13 5.48
C LEU A 79 -13.50 -8.24 6.48
N ASP A 80 -14.52 -8.66 7.22
CA ASP A 80 -14.40 -9.69 8.25
C ASP A 80 -13.90 -11.04 7.70
N LEU A 81 -12.59 -11.26 7.78
CA LEU A 81 -11.92 -12.51 7.37
C LEU A 81 -12.00 -13.59 8.46
N SER A 82 -12.46 -13.27 9.67
CA SER A 82 -12.68 -14.28 10.72
C SER A 82 -13.70 -15.33 10.31
N ARG A 83 -14.62 -14.97 9.41
CA ARG A 83 -15.62 -15.87 8.83
C ARG A 83 -15.01 -17.05 8.05
N PHE A 84 -13.77 -16.92 7.57
CA PHE A 84 -13.08 -18.03 6.89
C PHE A 84 -12.30 -18.90 7.87
N GLY A 85 -11.88 -18.35 9.02
CA GLY A 85 -11.03 -19.03 9.99
C GLY A 85 -9.62 -19.33 9.47
N GLY A 86 -8.93 -20.26 10.15
CA GLY A 86 -7.63 -20.79 9.70
C GLY A 86 -6.40 -19.96 10.09
N SER A 87 -6.57 -18.93 10.93
CA SER A 87 -5.46 -18.11 11.44
C SER A 87 -5.67 -17.71 12.90
N ALA A 88 -4.58 -17.66 13.68
CA ALA A 88 -4.61 -17.15 15.05
C ALA A 88 -4.87 -15.64 15.13
N LEU A 89 -4.73 -14.90 14.02
CA LEU A 89 -5.05 -13.47 13.99
C LEU A 89 -6.56 -13.19 13.87
N THR A 90 -7.31 -14.13 13.30
CA THR A 90 -8.75 -13.98 13.06
C THR A 90 -9.60 -14.95 13.88
N ASP A 91 -9.01 -16.00 14.45
CA ASP A 91 -9.65 -16.93 15.37
C ASP A 91 -9.20 -16.66 16.81
N GLN A 92 -10.15 -16.31 17.68
CA GLN A 92 -9.89 -16.01 19.09
C GLN A 92 -9.62 -17.26 19.94
N THR A 93 -9.96 -18.44 19.42
CA THR A 93 -9.74 -19.72 20.12
C THR A 93 -8.31 -20.23 19.99
N LEU A 94 -7.54 -19.70 19.02
CA LEU A 94 -6.15 -20.05 18.79
C LEU A 94 -5.21 -19.09 19.55
N SER A 95 -4.27 -19.65 20.30
CA SER A 95 -3.18 -18.88 20.92
C SER A 95 -2.16 -18.47 19.86
N VAL A 96 -1.75 -17.20 19.89
CA VAL A 96 -0.61 -16.72 19.08
C VAL A 96 0.68 -17.23 19.73
N PRO A 97 1.53 -18.02 19.04
CA PRO A 97 2.77 -18.52 19.60
C PRO A 97 3.74 -17.37 19.92
N GLU A 98 4.45 -17.45 21.04
CA GLU A 98 5.49 -16.48 21.40
C GLU A 98 6.79 -16.67 20.60
N ASN A 99 7.01 -17.88 20.06
CA ASN A 99 8.21 -18.24 19.32
C ASN A 99 7.90 -18.59 17.85
N PRO A 100 8.80 -18.28 16.90
CA PRO A 100 8.65 -18.70 15.51
C PRO A 100 8.58 -20.22 15.37
N SER A 101 7.61 -20.72 14.61
CA SER A 101 7.50 -22.13 14.22
C SER A 101 8.11 -22.36 12.84
N SER A 102 8.52 -23.61 12.54
CA SER A 102 8.91 -23.99 11.17
C SER A 102 7.67 -24.08 10.26
N GLY A 103 7.79 -23.60 9.02
CA GLY A 103 6.68 -23.59 8.04
C GLY A 103 5.88 -22.29 8.03
N ILE A 104 4.70 -22.32 7.41
CA ILE A 104 3.79 -21.16 7.37
C ILE A 104 3.27 -20.92 8.80
N PRO A 105 3.43 -19.71 9.36
CA PRO A 105 3.05 -19.44 10.74
C PRO A 105 1.53 -19.49 10.89
N ILE A 106 1.04 -19.89 12.07
CA ILE A 106 -0.40 -19.92 12.36
C ILE A 106 -1.04 -18.52 12.35
N THR A 107 -0.23 -17.46 12.41
CA THR A 107 -0.64 -16.06 12.21
C THR A 107 -0.86 -15.69 10.74
N TYR A 108 -0.56 -16.60 9.80
CA TYR A 108 -0.92 -16.42 8.39
C TYR A 108 -2.43 -16.44 8.24
N VAL A 109 -2.97 -15.34 7.71
CA VAL A 109 -4.36 -15.27 7.25
C VAL A 109 -4.34 -15.65 5.76
N PRO A 110 -5.00 -16.74 5.35
CA PRO A 110 -4.93 -17.24 3.99
C PRO A 110 -5.21 -16.17 2.92
N ALA A 111 -4.22 -15.94 2.04
CA ALA A 111 -4.30 -15.03 0.90
C ALA A 111 -4.75 -13.60 1.22
N ARG A 112 -4.50 -13.13 2.46
CA ARG A 112 -4.95 -11.81 2.91
C ARG A 112 -4.45 -10.68 2.01
N ASN A 113 -3.17 -10.67 1.65
CA ASN A 113 -2.63 -9.61 0.82
C ASN A 113 -3.17 -9.66 -0.61
N THR A 114 -3.50 -10.85 -1.13
CA THR A 114 -4.20 -10.99 -2.41
C THR A 114 -5.54 -10.26 -2.36
N ILE A 115 -6.33 -10.49 -1.31
CA ILE A 115 -7.64 -9.85 -1.17
C ILE A 115 -7.49 -8.33 -1.01
N PHE A 116 -6.56 -7.88 -0.18
CA PHE A 116 -6.31 -6.46 0.04
C PHE A 116 -5.86 -5.74 -1.24
N LEU A 117 -4.94 -6.34 -1.99
CA LEU A 117 -4.50 -5.80 -3.28
C LEU A 117 -5.64 -5.80 -4.31
N SER A 118 -6.54 -6.78 -4.31
CA SER A 118 -7.71 -6.79 -5.20
C SER A 118 -8.67 -5.64 -4.91
N VAL A 119 -8.92 -5.32 -3.63
CA VAL A 119 -9.74 -4.16 -3.25
C VAL A 119 -9.02 -2.85 -3.60
N ALA A 120 -7.71 -2.76 -3.32
CA ALA A 120 -6.89 -1.61 -3.69
C ALA A 120 -6.88 -1.35 -5.20
N LEU A 121 -6.80 -2.40 -6.02
CA LEU A 121 -6.85 -2.32 -7.47
C LEU A 121 -8.16 -1.71 -7.96
N GLY A 122 -9.30 -2.20 -7.46
CA GLY A 122 -10.60 -1.65 -7.82
C GLY A 122 -10.72 -0.17 -7.47
N TRP A 123 -10.19 0.24 -6.31
CA TRP A 123 -10.20 1.65 -5.93
C TRP A 123 -9.21 2.50 -6.75
N ALA A 124 -8.02 1.97 -7.04
CA ALA A 124 -7.03 2.63 -7.88
C ALA A 124 -7.57 2.89 -9.30
N GLU A 125 -8.32 1.94 -9.87
CA GLU A 125 -8.96 2.12 -11.18
C GLU A 125 -10.01 3.24 -11.17
N VAL A 126 -10.83 3.33 -10.10
CA VAL A 126 -11.79 4.45 -9.93
C VAL A 126 -11.08 5.80 -9.81
N LEU A 127 -9.95 5.83 -9.09
CA LEU A 127 -9.17 7.05 -8.87
C LEU A 127 -8.30 7.45 -10.07
N GLN A 128 -8.15 6.55 -11.05
CA GLN A 128 -7.16 6.64 -12.11
C GLN A 128 -5.73 6.76 -11.55
N ALA A 129 -5.47 6.04 -10.45
CA ALA A 129 -4.15 5.95 -9.83
C ALA A 129 -3.33 4.88 -10.54
N SER A 130 -2.11 5.22 -10.97
CA SER A 130 -1.22 4.27 -11.67
C SER A 130 -0.35 3.45 -10.71
N ALA A 131 -0.41 3.72 -9.41
CA ALA A 131 0.45 3.11 -8.40
C ALA A 131 -0.35 2.56 -7.22
N ILE A 132 0.05 1.38 -6.75
CA ILE A 132 -0.43 0.79 -5.50
C ILE A 132 0.78 0.46 -4.64
N PHE A 133 0.81 0.92 -3.40
CA PHE A 133 1.91 0.69 -2.47
C PHE A 133 1.50 -0.29 -1.37
N ILE A 134 2.38 -1.25 -1.05
CA ILE A 134 2.21 -2.20 0.04
C ILE A 134 3.52 -2.38 0.82
N GLY A 135 3.42 -2.40 2.16
CA GLY A 135 4.56 -2.50 3.07
C GLY A 135 4.99 -3.92 3.40
N VAL A 136 5.15 -4.80 2.40
CA VAL A 136 5.72 -6.15 2.63
C VAL A 136 7.24 -6.08 2.80
N THR A 137 7.80 -6.90 3.69
CA THR A 137 9.24 -6.87 4.03
C THR A 137 9.93 -8.22 3.82
N ALA A 138 11.28 -8.21 3.77
CA ALA A 138 12.10 -9.43 3.68
C ALA A 138 11.83 -10.45 4.79
N VAL A 139 11.46 -9.99 5.99
CA VAL A 139 11.12 -10.85 7.12
C VAL A 139 9.84 -11.65 6.83
N ASP A 140 8.86 -11.00 6.19
CA ASP A 140 7.61 -11.64 5.79
C ASP A 140 7.85 -12.73 4.73
N TYR A 141 8.87 -12.56 3.87
CA TYR A 141 9.65 -13.58 3.13
C TYR A 141 9.51 -15.00 3.64
N SER A 142 9.99 -15.11 4.87
CA SER A 142 10.28 -16.38 5.50
C SER A 142 9.01 -17.16 5.85
N GLY A 143 7.89 -16.47 6.05
CA GLY A 143 6.64 -17.07 6.54
C GLY A 143 5.43 -16.98 5.61
N TYR A 144 5.35 -15.96 4.74
CA TYR A 144 4.10 -15.62 4.03
C TYR A 144 4.24 -15.68 2.51
N PRO A 145 3.47 -16.55 1.81
CA PRO A 145 3.59 -16.71 0.36
C PRO A 145 3.15 -15.47 -0.43
N ASP A 146 2.16 -14.73 0.09
CA ASP A 146 1.56 -13.53 -0.47
C ASP A 146 2.32 -12.23 -0.12
N CYS A 147 3.56 -12.35 0.32
CA CYS A 147 4.49 -11.22 0.47
C CYS A 147 5.61 -11.24 -0.57
N ARG A 148 5.84 -12.38 -1.24
CA ARG A 148 7.05 -12.65 -2.04
C ARG A 148 7.11 -11.80 -3.33
N PRO A 149 8.31 -11.46 -3.83
CA PRO A 149 8.48 -10.76 -5.11
C PRO A 149 7.73 -11.43 -6.28
N ALA A 150 7.77 -12.77 -6.35
CA ALA A 150 7.09 -13.53 -7.40
C ALA A 150 5.56 -13.37 -7.33
N PHE A 151 4.99 -13.29 -6.12
CA PHE A 151 3.56 -13.01 -5.94
C PHE A 151 3.23 -11.58 -6.39
N ILE A 152 4.03 -10.58 -5.98
CA ILE A 152 3.82 -9.18 -6.34
C ILE A 152 3.85 -9.00 -7.86
N GLN A 153 4.84 -9.60 -8.54
CA GLN A 153 4.96 -9.57 -10.00
C GLN A 153 3.76 -10.24 -10.69
N ALA A 154 3.34 -11.41 -10.20
CA ALA A 154 2.17 -12.11 -10.76
C ALA A 154 0.87 -11.28 -10.56
N PHE A 155 0.71 -10.64 -9.40
CA PHE A 155 -0.43 -9.78 -9.12
C PHE A 155 -0.45 -8.54 -10.02
N GLU A 156 0.69 -7.90 -10.24
CA GLU A 156 0.80 -6.75 -11.15
C GLU A 156 0.44 -7.12 -12.59
N GLN A 157 0.97 -8.25 -13.08
CA GLN A 157 0.63 -8.76 -14.42
C GLN A 157 -0.87 -9.03 -14.55
N MET A 158 -1.47 -9.70 -13.55
CA MET A 158 -2.90 -9.94 -13.50
C MET A 158 -3.68 -8.62 -13.51
N SER A 159 -3.27 -7.64 -12.71
CA SER A 159 -3.91 -6.32 -12.63
C SER A 159 -3.96 -5.62 -13.99
N ASN A 160 -2.89 -5.73 -14.77
CA ASN A 160 -2.75 -5.10 -16.07
C ASN A 160 -3.50 -5.80 -17.21
N VAL A 161 -3.91 -7.06 -17.02
CA VAL A 161 -4.82 -7.74 -17.98
C VAL A 161 -6.28 -7.68 -17.57
N ALA A 162 -6.56 -7.42 -16.28
CA ALA A 162 -7.90 -7.49 -15.70
C ALA A 162 -8.65 -6.14 -15.67
N THR A 163 -8.02 -5.04 -16.05
CA THR A 163 -8.54 -3.67 -15.88
C THR A 163 -8.63 -2.92 -17.20
N LYS A 164 -9.53 -1.93 -17.28
CA LYS A 164 -9.65 -1.04 -18.45
C LYS A 164 -8.40 -0.21 -18.66
N ALA A 165 -7.82 0.29 -17.57
CA ALA A 165 -6.59 1.06 -17.60
C ALA A 165 -5.42 0.23 -18.16
N GLY A 166 -5.30 -1.03 -17.71
CA GLY A 166 -4.34 -1.99 -18.26
C GLY A 166 -4.51 -2.25 -19.76
N LEU A 167 -5.74 -2.52 -20.22
CA LEU A 167 -6.04 -2.71 -21.66
C LEU A 167 -5.75 -1.46 -22.51
N ALA A 168 -5.85 -0.27 -21.93
CA ALA A 168 -5.54 1.00 -22.59
C ALA A 168 -4.04 1.37 -22.55
N GLY A 169 -3.17 0.51 -22.00
CA GLY A 169 -1.74 0.77 -21.85
C GLY A 169 -1.39 1.73 -20.71
N GLN A 170 -2.34 2.02 -19.82
CA GLN A 170 -2.18 2.85 -18.61
C GLN A 170 -2.19 1.95 -17.38
N GLY A 171 -1.33 0.94 -17.39
CA GLY A 171 -1.28 -0.08 -16.35
C GLY A 171 -0.90 0.45 -14.96
N PHE A 172 -1.11 -0.40 -13.97
CA PHE A 172 -0.74 -0.21 -12.59
C PHE A 172 0.66 -0.75 -12.32
N THR A 173 1.36 -0.12 -11.39
CA THR A 173 2.59 -0.62 -10.78
C THR A 173 2.38 -0.88 -9.29
N ILE A 174 2.81 -2.05 -8.83
CA ILE A 174 2.76 -2.43 -7.41
C ILE A 174 4.13 -2.15 -6.78
N HIS A 175 4.18 -1.14 -5.92
CA HIS A 175 5.39 -0.71 -5.24
C HIS A 175 5.53 -1.40 -3.88
N THR A 176 6.71 -2.01 -3.66
CA THR A 176 7.09 -2.70 -2.43
C THR A 176 8.40 -2.10 -1.88
N PRO A 177 8.41 -0.83 -1.45
CA PRO A 177 9.66 -0.09 -1.19
C PRO A 177 10.48 -0.63 0.01
N LEU A 178 9.89 -1.54 0.81
CA LEU A 178 10.53 -2.14 1.98
C LEU A 178 10.96 -3.60 1.74
N ILE A 179 10.80 -4.10 0.51
CA ILE A 179 10.94 -5.52 0.15
C ILE A 179 12.29 -6.11 0.58
N ASP A 180 13.36 -5.34 0.38
CA ASP A 180 14.74 -5.75 0.65
C ASP A 180 15.33 -5.11 1.93
N LEU A 181 14.51 -4.43 2.74
CA LEU A 181 15.01 -3.66 3.90
C LEU A 181 14.87 -4.42 5.21
N GLY A 182 15.88 -4.29 6.07
CA GLY A 182 15.80 -4.68 7.46
C GLY A 182 15.04 -3.66 8.32
N LYS A 183 14.53 -4.09 9.49
CA LYS A 183 13.74 -3.23 10.38
C LYS A 183 14.45 -1.95 10.80
N ALA A 184 15.76 -2.00 11.07
CA ALA A 184 16.54 -0.82 11.41
C ALA A 184 16.62 0.20 10.26
N GLU A 185 16.65 -0.27 9.01
CA GLU A 185 16.68 0.60 7.83
C GLU A 185 15.31 1.23 7.57
N ILE A 186 14.23 0.47 7.80
CA ILE A 186 12.85 0.99 7.72
C ILE A 186 12.66 2.13 8.73
N ILE A 187 13.04 1.90 10.00
CA ILE A 187 12.96 2.93 11.05
C ILE A 187 13.76 4.17 10.66
N ARG A 188 15.02 3.99 10.23
CA ARG A 188 15.87 5.10 9.82
C ARG A 188 15.23 5.93 8.71
N LYS A 189 14.73 5.26 7.66
CA LYS A 189 14.02 5.92 6.56
C LYS A 189 12.80 6.69 7.03
N GLY A 190 11.99 6.12 7.93
CA GLY A 190 10.84 6.82 8.46
C GLY A 190 11.20 8.09 9.24
N ILE A 191 12.22 8.01 10.08
CA ILE A 191 12.72 9.18 10.84
C ILE A 191 13.25 10.25 9.88
N GLU A 192 14.00 9.87 8.84
CA GLU A 192 14.46 10.78 7.79
C GLU A 192 13.30 11.50 7.07
N LEU A 193 12.14 10.84 7.00
CA LEU A 193 10.90 11.38 6.41
C LEU A 193 10.00 12.11 7.43
N GLY A 194 10.47 12.28 8.67
CA GLY A 194 9.77 13.01 9.72
C GLY A 194 8.63 12.24 10.39
N LEU A 195 8.65 10.90 10.33
CA LEU A 195 7.81 10.05 11.16
C LEU A 195 8.36 9.99 12.58
N ASP A 196 7.46 10.05 13.55
CA ASP A 196 7.73 9.70 14.95
C ASP A 196 7.07 8.35 15.25
N TYR A 197 7.88 7.37 15.68
CA TYR A 197 7.38 6.03 16.03
C TYR A 197 7.12 5.88 17.54
N HIS A 198 7.27 6.95 18.31
CA HIS A 198 6.99 6.99 19.75
C HIS A 198 5.56 7.45 20.08
N GLU A 199 4.83 7.99 19.10
CA GLU A 199 3.43 8.44 19.21
C GLU A 199 2.40 7.33 18.97
#